data_AF-A0A918RAD9-F1
#
_entry.id   AF-A0A918RAD9-F1
#
_cell.length_a   1.000
_cell.length_b   1.000
_cell.length_c   1.000
_cell.angle_alpha   90.00
_cell.angle_beta   90.00
_cell.angle_gamma   90.00
#
_symmetry.space_group_name_H-M   'P 1'
#
loop_
_entity.id
_entity.type
_entity.pdbx_description
1 polymer ?
#
loop_
_entity_poly.entity_id
_entity_poly.type
_entity_poly.pdbx_seq_one_letter_code
_entity_poly.pdbx_strand_id
1 'polypeptide(L)'
;MATLFLGSYDTGKRPADRTQFLKPYHMDGLLIGKVSFRDDDRTKWRSFRETEGSEVLKLQQFLFKAGFMPRASFDGVFGYVTQAAVRLFQEYVRTVEGMSQMVPDGIVGSGTLKHMQRWSDTGQVSTWGKMSIENPSTQYSKWMTLLEKAKSHYTHNPGPILKALNALSKTYATKKPLDWDFSPNKIHLIGVRRAQTQSAEKRKNDDLFFLLINGMVFTFWGSTDASAKMAQRHDEAFLIEGQHEYRFGWHKITNERKIYRALKPLDHRGVMIIRDWDGDNAYTNKDIKVKDATGKLKGLRVNNSINIHWSGIGGTNFSAGCQVIAGKSYLDHNNNLQDCSKFASVSYSGLTQSKKKTKGAYNVFTDLILCYAPKNVTSINYTLGREESLGLSDNFGVSYATDVLKKLQIS
;
A
#
# COMPACT_ATOMS: atom_id res chain seq x y z
N MET A 1 -18.09 -24.87 15.25
CA MET A 1 -17.74 -24.37 13.91
C MET A 1 -16.27 -24.62 13.65
N ALA A 2 -15.93 -25.07 12.44
CA ALA A 2 -14.54 -25.19 12.00
C ALA A 2 -13.90 -23.80 11.82
N THR A 3 -12.60 -23.69 12.08
CA THR A 3 -11.83 -22.47 11.84
C THR A 3 -11.78 -22.15 10.34
N LEU A 4 -12.27 -20.98 9.93
CA LEU A 4 -12.20 -20.55 8.53
C LEU A 4 -10.94 -19.70 8.28
N PHE A 5 -10.28 -19.96 7.16
CA PHE A 5 -9.12 -19.18 6.71
C PHE A 5 -8.91 -19.33 5.21
N LEU A 6 -7.95 -18.58 4.65
CA LEU A 6 -7.61 -18.59 3.23
C LEU A 6 -7.62 -20.00 2.61
N GLY A 7 -8.40 -20.17 1.54
CA GLY A 7 -8.63 -21.42 0.83
C GLY A 7 -9.82 -22.25 1.32
N SER A 8 -10.49 -21.88 2.42
CA SER A 8 -11.74 -22.57 2.83
C SER A 8 -12.84 -22.27 1.81
N TYR A 9 -13.67 -23.24 1.46
CA TYR A 9 -14.83 -23.05 0.57
C TYR A 9 -16.01 -23.89 1.03
N ASP A 10 -17.24 -23.42 0.78
CA ASP A 10 -18.48 -24.10 1.13
C ASP A 10 -18.75 -25.33 0.25
N THR A 11 -19.58 -26.27 0.71
CA THR A 11 -19.84 -27.52 -0.03
C THR A 11 -20.23 -27.26 -1.49
N GLY A 12 -19.50 -27.88 -2.42
CA GLY A 12 -19.73 -27.71 -3.86
C GLY A 12 -19.35 -26.34 -4.46
N LYS A 13 -18.71 -25.44 -3.69
CA LYS A 13 -18.27 -24.11 -4.16
C LYS A 13 -16.81 -24.05 -4.62
N ARG A 14 -16.13 -25.19 -4.75
CA ARG A 14 -14.76 -25.21 -5.29
C ARG A 14 -14.78 -24.70 -6.74
N PRO A 15 -13.94 -23.70 -7.10
CA PRO A 15 -13.82 -23.28 -8.49
C PRO A 15 -13.43 -24.44 -9.40
N ALA A 16 -14.14 -24.61 -10.52
CA ALA A 16 -13.84 -25.64 -11.51
C ALA A 16 -12.44 -25.45 -12.12
N ASP A 17 -12.16 -24.22 -12.56
CA ASP A 17 -10.82 -23.79 -12.98
C ASP A 17 -10.19 -22.86 -11.94
N ARG A 18 -9.32 -23.46 -11.10
CA ARG A 18 -8.59 -22.75 -10.05
C ARG A 18 -7.51 -21.80 -10.59
N THR A 19 -6.95 -22.11 -11.76
CA THR A 19 -5.95 -21.25 -12.39
C THR A 19 -6.61 -19.96 -12.85
N GLN A 20 -7.76 -20.07 -13.54
CA GLN A 20 -8.53 -18.92 -13.97
C GLN A 20 -9.08 -18.12 -12.78
N PHE A 21 -9.53 -18.79 -11.72
CA PHE A 21 -9.98 -18.13 -10.49
C PHE A 21 -8.87 -17.28 -9.83
N LEU A 22 -7.63 -17.78 -9.81
CA LEU A 22 -6.50 -17.09 -9.18
C LEU A 22 -5.77 -16.12 -10.11
N LYS A 23 -6.02 -16.17 -11.43
CA LYS A 23 -5.35 -15.35 -12.45
C LYS A 23 -5.31 -13.85 -12.14
N PRO A 24 -6.38 -13.20 -11.61
CA PRO A 24 -6.33 -11.78 -11.27
C PRO A 24 -5.31 -11.43 -10.17
N TYR A 25 -4.93 -12.41 -9.35
CA TYR A 25 -3.98 -12.23 -8.26
C TYR A 25 -2.60 -12.79 -8.61
N HIS A 26 -2.52 -13.87 -9.40
CA HIS A 26 -1.31 -14.61 -9.70
C HIS A 26 -0.65 -14.17 -11.01
N MET A 27 -0.38 -12.87 -11.11
CA MET A 27 0.12 -12.24 -12.34
C MET A 27 1.65 -12.20 -12.44
N ASP A 28 2.38 -12.55 -11.38
CA ASP A 28 3.82 -12.28 -11.27
C ASP A 28 4.63 -13.50 -10.82
N GLY A 29 5.74 -13.76 -11.52
CA GLY A 29 6.80 -14.71 -11.13
C GLY A 29 6.30 -16.08 -10.70
N LEU A 30 6.78 -16.59 -9.57
CA LEU A 30 6.48 -17.94 -9.05
C LEU A 30 4.98 -18.20 -8.78
N LEU A 31 4.13 -17.17 -8.78
CA LEU A 31 2.69 -17.34 -8.58
C LEU A 31 1.95 -17.71 -9.86
N ILE A 32 2.49 -17.39 -11.04
CA ILE A 32 1.83 -17.67 -12.33
C ILE A 32 1.53 -19.17 -12.44
N GLY A 33 0.28 -19.51 -12.75
CA GLY A 33 -0.20 -20.89 -12.88
C GLY A 33 -0.41 -21.65 -11.56
N LYS A 34 -0.17 -21.03 -10.38
CA LYS A 34 -0.40 -21.69 -9.09
C LYS A 34 -1.90 -21.80 -8.80
N VAL A 35 -2.31 -23.01 -8.39
CA VAL A 35 -3.70 -23.39 -8.07
C VAL A 35 -4.05 -23.37 -6.57
N SER A 36 -3.19 -22.74 -5.76
CA SER A 36 -3.32 -22.59 -4.31
C SER A 36 -3.06 -21.15 -3.93
N PHE A 37 -3.73 -20.62 -2.91
CA PHE A 37 -3.51 -19.25 -2.45
C PHE A 37 -2.16 -19.09 -1.74
N ARG A 38 -1.58 -17.90 -1.81
CA ARG A 38 -0.36 -17.50 -1.11
C ARG A 38 -0.69 -16.72 0.16
N ASP A 39 -0.56 -17.37 1.32
CA ASP A 39 -0.67 -16.74 2.64
C ASP A 39 0.68 -16.09 2.99
N ASP A 40 0.79 -14.79 2.72
CA ASP A 40 2.05 -14.04 2.80
C ASP A 40 2.49 -13.65 4.21
N ASP A 41 1.58 -13.69 5.20
CA ASP A 41 1.93 -13.51 6.61
C ASP A 41 2.50 -14.79 7.24
N ARG A 42 2.20 -15.96 6.65
CA ARG A 42 2.65 -17.28 7.15
C ARG A 42 3.65 -17.95 6.22
N THR A 43 3.97 -17.26 5.13
CA THR A 43 4.83 -17.72 4.03
C THR A 43 4.45 -19.09 3.47
N LYS A 44 3.15 -19.40 3.39
CA LYS A 44 2.60 -20.73 3.04
C LYS A 44 1.68 -20.70 1.81
N TRP A 45 1.66 -21.81 1.09
CA TRP A 45 0.59 -22.09 0.13
C TRP A 45 -0.60 -22.72 0.84
N ARG A 46 -1.81 -22.24 0.52
CA ARG A 46 -3.08 -22.72 1.05
C ARG A 46 -3.90 -23.30 -0.08
N SER A 47 -3.99 -24.63 -0.11
CA SER A 47 -4.89 -25.33 -1.02
C SER A 47 -6.35 -25.01 -0.70
N PHE A 48 -7.22 -25.19 -1.69
CA PHE A 48 -8.67 -25.17 -1.50
C PHE A 48 -9.07 -26.32 -0.57
N ARG A 49 -9.84 -26.03 0.49
CA ARG A 49 -10.32 -27.00 1.48
C ARG A 49 -11.82 -26.81 1.68
N GLU A 50 -12.57 -27.88 1.51
CA GLU A 50 -14.02 -27.83 1.73
C GLU A 50 -14.31 -27.62 3.22
N THR A 51 -15.38 -26.89 3.50
CA THR A 51 -16.01 -26.77 4.81
C THR A 51 -17.46 -27.14 4.64
N GLU A 52 -18.00 -27.93 5.56
CA GLU A 52 -19.39 -28.37 5.52
C GLU A 52 -20.34 -27.17 5.59
N GLY A 53 -21.38 -27.21 4.76
CA GLY A 53 -22.45 -26.22 4.77
C GLY A 53 -22.11 -24.94 4.03
N SER A 54 -22.45 -23.79 4.62
CA SER A 54 -22.43 -22.45 4.01
C SER A 54 -21.72 -21.40 4.88
N GLU A 55 -20.75 -21.84 5.68
CA GLU A 55 -20.10 -21.00 6.68
C GLU A 55 -19.27 -19.86 6.07
N VAL A 56 -18.65 -20.07 4.90
CA VAL A 56 -17.92 -19.03 4.18
C VAL A 56 -18.89 -17.99 3.61
N LEU A 57 -20.00 -18.43 3.01
CA LEU A 57 -21.04 -17.51 2.52
C LEU A 57 -21.62 -16.67 3.66
N LYS A 58 -21.93 -17.27 4.82
CA LYS A 58 -22.40 -16.54 6.02
C LYS A 58 -21.38 -15.51 6.49
N LEU A 59 -20.09 -15.88 6.51
CA LEU A 59 -19.01 -14.94 6.80
C LEU A 59 -18.98 -13.78 5.81
N GLN A 60 -19.09 -14.05 4.51
CA GLN A 60 -19.09 -13.01 3.48
C GLN A 60 -20.29 -12.05 3.65
N GLN A 61 -21.48 -12.59 3.95
CA GLN A 61 -22.69 -11.82 4.26
C GLN A 61 -22.51 -10.94 5.50
N PHE A 62 -21.93 -11.48 6.56
CA PHE A 62 -21.58 -10.71 7.75
C PHE A 62 -20.63 -9.55 7.40
N LEU A 63 -19.51 -9.83 6.72
CA LEU A 63 -18.49 -8.83 6.39
C LEU A 63 -19.03 -7.72 5.49
N PHE A 64 -19.94 -8.05 4.57
CA PHE A 64 -20.66 -7.08 3.76
C PHE A 64 -21.54 -6.17 4.63
N LYS A 65 -22.42 -6.76 5.46
CA LYS A 65 -23.35 -6.00 6.33
C LYS A 65 -22.60 -5.14 7.36
N ALA A 66 -21.51 -5.65 7.92
CA ALA A 66 -20.66 -4.95 8.88
C ALA A 66 -19.81 -3.82 8.22
N GLY A 67 -19.81 -3.73 6.89
CA GLY A 67 -19.18 -2.66 6.14
C GLY A 67 -17.71 -2.89 5.75
N PHE A 68 -17.16 -4.10 5.94
CA PHE A 68 -15.75 -4.41 5.66
C PHE A 68 -15.48 -4.98 4.27
N MET A 69 -16.53 -5.44 3.59
CA MET A 69 -16.42 -6.04 2.26
C MET A 69 -17.54 -5.55 1.33
N PRO A 70 -17.59 -4.24 1.01
CA PRO A 70 -18.70 -3.64 0.24
C PRO A 70 -18.85 -4.22 -1.18
N ARG A 71 -17.81 -4.88 -1.71
CA ARG A 71 -17.83 -5.55 -3.02
C ARG A 71 -17.72 -7.07 -2.90
N ALA A 72 -18.40 -7.64 -1.92
CA ALA A 72 -18.47 -9.08 -1.70
C ALA A 72 -18.94 -9.83 -2.96
N SER A 73 -18.25 -10.92 -3.32
CA SER A 73 -18.68 -11.81 -4.41
C SER A 73 -19.75 -12.82 -3.97
N PHE A 74 -19.88 -13.09 -2.67
CA PHE A 74 -20.77 -14.11 -2.10
C PHE A 74 -20.64 -15.49 -2.78
N ASP A 75 -19.43 -15.83 -3.19
CA ASP A 75 -19.12 -17.06 -3.94
C ASP A 75 -18.95 -18.29 -3.04
N GLY A 76 -18.96 -18.13 -1.71
CA GLY A 76 -18.67 -19.21 -0.77
C GLY A 76 -17.20 -19.64 -0.78
N VAL A 77 -16.28 -18.80 -1.27
CA VAL A 77 -14.83 -19.05 -1.28
C VAL A 77 -14.10 -18.02 -0.42
N PHE A 78 -13.33 -18.50 0.56
CA PHE A 78 -12.48 -17.67 1.41
C PHE A 78 -11.18 -17.35 0.66
N GLY A 79 -11.28 -16.41 -0.29
CA GLY A 79 -10.17 -15.90 -1.08
C GLY A 79 -9.42 -14.72 -0.43
N TYR A 80 -8.58 -14.05 -1.21
CA TYR A 80 -7.76 -12.93 -0.73
C TYR A 80 -8.58 -11.74 -0.22
N VAL A 81 -9.69 -11.41 -0.89
CA VAL A 81 -10.57 -10.31 -0.49
C VAL A 81 -11.30 -10.65 0.81
N THR A 82 -11.83 -11.87 0.95
CA THR A 82 -12.42 -12.34 2.22
C THR A 82 -11.40 -12.29 3.36
N GLN A 83 -10.14 -12.71 3.13
CA GLN A 83 -9.09 -12.63 4.15
C GLN A 83 -8.76 -11.18 4.54
N ALA A 84 -8.69 -10.27 3.57
CA ALA A 84 -8.47 -8.86 3.81
C ALA A 84 -9.61 -8.27 4.67
N ALA A 85 -10.87 -8.57 4.33
CA ALA A 85 -12.03 -8.11 5.07
C ALA A 85 -12.07 -8.65 6.51
N VAL A 86 -11.70 -9.92 6.73
CA VAL A 86 -11.55 -10.48 8.08
C VAL A 86 -10.47 -9.74 8.86
N ARG A 87 -9.30 -9.46 8.27
CA ARG A 87 -8.26 -8.68 8.94
C ARG A 87 -8.72 -7.27 9.27
N LEU A 88 -9.45 -6.60 8.38
CA LEU A 88 -10.01 -5.27 8.67
C LEU A 88 -11.04 -5.31 9.79
N PHE A 89 -11.90 -6.33 9.86
CA PHE A 89 -12.82 -6.52 10.99
C PHE A 89 -12.07 -6.73 12.30
N GLN A 90 -11.10 -7.65 12.32
CA GLN A 90 -10.25 -7.91 13.49
C GLN A 90 -9.50 -6.64 13.91
N GLU A 91 -8.99 -5.86 12.96
CA GLU A 91 -8.31 -4.60 13.22
C GLU A 91 -9.25 -3.56 13.80
N TYR A 92 -10.47 -3.44 13.29
CA TYR A 92 -11.48 -2.52 13.83
C TYR A 92 -11.85 -2.88 15.27
N VAL A 93 -12.07 -4.16 15.57
CA VAL A 93 -12.31 -4.65 16.94
C VAL A 93 -11.12 -4.31 17.85
N ARG A 94 -9.89 -4.48 17.36
CA ARG A 94 -8.68 -4.16 18.12
C ARG A 94 -8.54 -2.67 18.43
N THR A 95 -8.79 -1.83 17.44
CA THR A 95 -8.42 -0.39 17.46
C THR A 95 -9.56 0.51 17.90
N VAL A 96 -10.79 0.26 17.43
CA VAL A 96 -11.95 1.11 17.71
C VAL A 96 -12.71 0.63 18.94
N GLU A 97 -12.79 -0.68 19.17
CA GLU A 97 -13.44 -1.23 20.37
C GLU A 97 -12.45 -1.49 21.52
N GLY A 98 -11.16 -1.18 21.33
CA GLY A 98 -10.14 -1.29 22.38
C GLY A 98 -9.76 -2.74 22.75
N MET A 99 -10.14 -3.73 21.95
CA MET A 99 -9.83 -5.14 22.23
C MET A 99 -8.40 -5.50 21.81
N SER A 100 -7.42 -4.95 22.52
CA SER A 100 -5.97 -5.01 22.17
C SER A 100 -5.38 -6.43 22.02
N GLN A 101 -6.07 -7.46 22.50
CA GLN A 101 -5.68 -8.87 22.35
C GLN A 101 -6.06 -9.46 20.98
N MET A 102 -6.95 -8.80 20.22
CA MET A 102 -7.31 -9.22 18.88
C MET A 102 -6.11 -9.06 17.95
N VAL A 103 -5.71 -10.13 17.29
CA VAL A 103 -4.63 -10.12 16.28
C VAL A 103 -5.28 -10.14 14.89
N PRO A 104 -5.02 -9.15 14.03
CA PRO A 104 -5.51 -9.11 12.65
C PRO A 104 -4.78 -10.13 11.75
N ASP A 105 -5.02 -11.42 11.97
CA ASP A 105 -4.39 -12.52 11.26
C ASP A 105 -5.14 -13.03 10.03
N GLY A 106 -6.42 -12.69 9.88
CA GLY A 106 -7.27 -13.14 8.78
C GLY A 106 -7.78 -14.57 8.97
N ILE A 107 -7.74 -15.10 10.20
CA ILE A 107 -8.24 -16.42 10.58
C ILE A 107 -9.48 -16.24 11.45
N VAL A 108 -10.59 -16.85 11.05
CA VAL A 108 -11.84 -16.83 11.80
C VAL A 108 -11.85 -18.00 12.78
N GLY A 109 -11.24 -17.77 13.95
CA GLY A 109 -11.32 -18.66 15.11
C GLY A 109 -12.46 -18.28 16.06
N SER A 110 -12.52 -18.94 17.23
CA SER A 110 -13.56 -18.71 18.24
C SER A 110 -13.65 -17.25 18.71
N GLY A 111 -12.51 -16.57 18.88
CA GLY A 111 -12.47 -15.16 19.25
C GLY A 111 -13.14 -14.27 18.21
N THR A 112 -12.78 -14.43 16.93
CA THR A 112 -13.39 -13.69 15.82
C THR A 112 -14.89 -14.00 15.71
N LEU A 113 -15.30 -15.27 15.81
CA LEU A 113 -16.71 -15.68 15.78
C LEU A 113 -17.51 -15.03 16.91
N LYS A 114 -16.96 -14.95 18.13
CA LYS A 114 -17.62 -14.27 19.27
C LYS A 114 -17.92 -12.80 18.95
N HIS A 115 -16.97 -12.09 18.36
CA HIS A 115 -17.19 -10.69 17.97
C HIS A 115 -18.15 -10.55 16.80
N MET A 116 -18.11 -11.47 15.82
CA MET A 116 -19.08 -11.49 14.71
C MET A 116 -20.50 -11.72 15.20
N GLN A 117 -20.70 -12.66 16.13
CA GLN A 117 -22.00 -12.92 16.74
C GLN A 117 -22.52 -11.68 17.45
N ARG A 118 -21.70 -11.07 18.32
CA ARG A 118 -22.06 -9.83 19.02
C ARG A 118 -22.48 -8.72 18.05
N TRP A 119 -21.76 -8.53 16.94
CA TRP A 119 -22.12 -7.52 15.93
C TRP A 119 -23.39 -7.88 15.16
N SER A 120 -23.63 -9.17 14.91
CA SER A 120 -24.84 -9.65 14.26
C SER A 120 -26.07 -9.42 15.14
N ASP A 121 -25.95 -9.68 16.44
CA ASP A 121 -27.02 -9.48 17.43
C ASP A 121 -27.39 -8.01 17.60
N THR A 122 -26.41 -7.10 17.50
CA THR A 122 -26.61 -5.65 17.69
C THR A 122 -26.81 -4.88 16.38
N GLY A 123 -26.71 -5.53 15.21
CA GLY A 123 -26.77 -4.87 13.91
C GLY A 123 -25.65 -3.85 13.68
N GLN A 124 -24.48 -4.06 14.30
CA GLN A 124 -23.38 -3.08 14.28
C GLN A 124 -22.75 -2.98 12.89
N VAL A 125 -22.49 -1.74 12.45
CA VAL A 125 -21.82 -1.42 11.19
C VAL A 125 -20.63 -0.52 11.49
N SER A 126 -19.47 -0.83 10.91
CA SER A 126 -18.24 -0.07 11.10
C SER A 126 -18.39 1.37 10.60
N THR A 127 -17.68 2.30 11.22
CA THR A 127 -17.59 3.68 10.68
C THR A 127 -16.94 3.70 9.30
N TRP A 128 -16.01 2.78 9.02
CA TRP A 128 -15.34 2.67 7.71
C TRP A 128 -16.32 2.37 6.57
N GLY A 129 -17.30 1.49 6.82
CA GLY A 129 -18.34 1.15 5.85
C GLY A 129 -19.42 2.22 5.66
N LYS A 130 -19.49 3.22 6.55
CA LYS A 130 -20.42 4.36 6.46
C LYS A 130 -19.84 5.54 5.69
N MET A 131 -18.52 5.58 5.50
CA MET A 131 -17.86 6.63 4.71
C MET A 131 -18.06 6.40 3.21
N SER A 132 -18.04 7.48 2.44
CA SER A 132 -18.08 7.42 0.98
C SER A 132 -17.45 8.66 0.36
N ILE A 133 -17.28 8.66 -0.97
CA ILE A 133 -16.77 9.84 -1.69
C ILE A 133 -17.82 10.96 -1.79
N GLU A 134 -19.11 10.63 -1.65
CA GLU A 134 -20.22 11.58 -1.60
C GLU A 134 -20.33 12.27 -0.24
N ASN A 135 -19.91 11.60 0.83
CA ASN A 135 -19.81 12.15 2.17
C ASN A 135 -18.40 11.92 2.76
N PRO A 136 -17.37 12.59 2.20
CA PRO A 136 -15.98 12.37 2.59
C PRO A 136 -15.67 13.03 3.94
N SER A 137 -14.61 12.55 4.60
CA SER A 137 -14.10 13.22 5.80
C SER A 137 -13.49 14.58 5.45
N THR A 138 -13.45 15.50 6.42
CA THR A 138 -12.78 16.79 6.27
C THR A 138 -11.33 16.63 5.83
N GLN A 139 -10.62 15.62 6.36
CA GLN A 139 -9.23 15.37 5.99
C GLN A 139 -9.10 14.95 4.52
N TYR A 140 -10.01 14.11 4.01
CA TYR A 140 -10.03 13.72 2.61
C TYR A 140 -10.21 14.94 1.71
N SER A 141 -11.20 15.79 1.98
CA SER A 141 -11.46 17.01 1.18
C SER A 141 -10.27 17.97 1.18
N LYS A 142 -9.57 18.12 2.31
CA LYS A 142 -8.33 18.93 2.41
C LYS A 142 -7.23 18.40 1.51
N TRP A 143 -7.02 17.08 1.49
CA TRP A 143 -6.04 16.45 0.60
C TRP A 143 -6.41 16.60 -0.87
N MET A 144 -7.66 16.34 -1.25
CA MET A 144 -8.11 16.52 -2.64
C MET A 144 -7.89 17.95 -3.13
N THR A 145 -8.17 18.94 -2.27
CA THR A 145 -7.90 20.36 -2.57
C THR A 145 -6.41 20.62 -2.82
N LEU A 146 -5.53 20.07 -1.98
CA LEU A 146 -4.08 20.20 -2.16
C LEU A 146 -3.63 19.56 -3.48
N LEU A 147 -4.14 18.38 -3.82
CA LEU A 147 -3.74 17.66 -5.03
C LEU A 147 -4.10 18.43 -6.31
N GLU A 148 -5.29 19.04 -6.37
CA GLU A 148 -5.67 19.90 -7.49
C GLU A 148 -4.81 21.16 -7.59
N LYS A 149 -4.51 21.81 -6.44
CA LYS A 149 -3.58 22.94 -6.40
C LYS A 149 -2.17 22.52 -6.86
N ALA A 150 -1.70 21.34 -6.47
CA ALA A 150 -0.42 20.79 -6.90
C ALA A 150 -0.40 20.51 -8.41
N LYS A 151 -1.45 19.91 -8.98
CA LYS A 151 -1.58 19.72 -10.43
C LYS A 151 -1.42 21.04 -11.18
N SER A 152 -2.18 22.05 -10.76
CA SER A 152 -2.13 23.37 -11.37
C SER A 152 -0.73 23.99 -11.24
N HIS A 153 -0.15 23.96 -10.04
CA HIS A 153 1.19 24.50 -9.79
C HIS A 153 2.24 23.85 -10.69
N TYR A 154 2.35 22.52 -10.71
CA TYR A 154 3.39 21.81 -11.45
C TYR A 154 3.17 21.75 -12.96
N THR A 155 1.94 21.96 -13.42
CA THR A 155 1.65 22.14 -14.85
C THR A 155 2.20 23.47 -15.36
N HIS A 156 2.01 24.55 -14.60
CA HIS A 156 2.46 25.90 -15.00
C HIS A 156 3.92 26.20 -14.60
N ASN A 157 4.42 25.57 -13.55
CA ASN A 157 5.74 25.82 -12.97
C ASN A 157 6.55 24.50 -12.82
N PRO A 158 6.75 23.72 -13.90
CA PRO A 158 7.48 22.47 -13.79
C PRO A 158 8.94 22.74 -13.43
N GLY A 159 9.44 22.04 -12.40
CA GLY A 159 10.86 22.02 -12.07
C GLY A 159 11.71 21.35 -13.17
N PRO A 160 13.05 21.40 -13.09
CA PRO A 160 13.95 20.84 -14.12
C PRO A 160 13.67 19.37 -14.48
N ILE A 161 13.39 18.54 -13.48
CA ILE A 161 13.09 17.11 -13.68
C ILE A 161 11.75 16.92 -14.41
N LEU A 162 10.70 17.64 -14.01
CA LEU A 162 9.40 17.60 -14.68
C LEU A 162 9.44 18.20 -16.10
N LYS A 163 10.27 19.23 -16.34
CA LYS A 163 10.55 19.73 -17.69
C LYS A 163 11.16 18.64 -18.57
N ALA A 164 12.15 17.91 -18.04
CA ALA A 164 12.75 16.78 -18.75
C ALA A 164 11.72 15.66 -19.01
N LEU A 165 10.84 15.35 -18.05
CA LEU A 165 9.74 14.40 -18.24
C LEU A 165 8.78 14.83 -19.37
N ASN A 166 8.40 16.12 -19.40
CA ASN A 166 7.49 16.67 -20.39
C ASN A 166 8.03 16.57 -21.82
N ALA A 167 9.35 16.66 -21.99
CA ALA A 167 10.03 16.52 -23.28
C ALA A 167 10.09 15.07 -23.80
N LEU A 168 9.81 14.07 -22.97
CA LEU A 168 9.82 12.67 -23.40
C LEU A 168 8.57 12.31 -24.20
N SER A 169 8.74 11.49 -25.25
CA SER A 169 7.64 10.93 -26.04
C SER A 169 6.94 9.75 -25.34
N LYS A 170 7.65 9.05 -24.43
CA LYS A 170 7.12 7.91 -23.66
C LYS A 170 7.52 8.04 -22.19
N THR A 171 6.53 7.90 -21.31
CA THR A 171 6.72 7.99 -19.84
C THR A 171 6.21 6.76 -19.09
N TYR A 172 5.73 5.74 -19.82
CA TYR A 172 5.32 4.44 -19.29
C TYR A 172 4.27 4.57 -18.17
N ALA A 173 4.55 4.04 -16.97
CA ALA A 173 3.65 4.17 -15.81
C ALA A 173 3.70 5.57 -15.15
N THR A 174 4.60 6.47 -15.55
CA THR A 174 4.67 7.85 -15.02
C THR A 174 3.82 8.79 -15.87
N LYS A 175 3.04 9.65 -15.23
CA LYS A 175 2.19 10.67 -15.87
C LYS A 175 2.87 12.03 -15.87
N LYS A 176 2.69 12.78 -16.96
CA LYS A 176 3.05 14.20 -17.02
C LYS A 176 2.08 15.01 -16.16
N PRO A 177 2.46 16.18 -15.61
CA PRO A 177 1.59 17.00 -14.77
C PRO A 177 0.20 17.29 -15.35
N LEU A 178 0.13 17.56 -16.67
CA LEU A 178 -1.14 17.79 -17.36
C LEU A 178 -2.10 16.58 -17.28
N ASP A 179 -1.54 15.38 -17.27
CA ASP A 179 -2.26 14.10 -17.29
C ASP A 179 -2.52 13.53 -15.88
N TRP A 180 -2.15 14.24 -14.81
CA TRP A 180 -2.43 13.78 -13.45
C TRP A 180 -3.95 13.69 -13.23
N ASP A 181 -4.41 12.55 -12.73
CA ASP A 181 -5.82 12.28 -12.46
C ASP A 181 -6.03 12.19 -10.95
N PHE A 182 -6.81 13.12 -10.40
CA PHE A 182 -7.23 13.16 -9.01
C PHE A 182 -8.74 12.92 -8.87
N SER A 183 -9.36 12.21 -9.81
CA SER A 183 -10.77 11.86 -9.68
C SER A 183 -11.03 11.05 -8.39
N PRO A 184 -12.08 11.36 -7.62
CA PRO A 184 -12.40 10.62 -6.39
C PRO A 184 -12.79 9.16 -6.65
N ASN A 185 -13.08 8.79 -7.91
CA ASN A 185 -13.34 7.41 -8.30
C ASN A 185 -12.05 6.57 -8.51
N LYS A 186 -10.86 7.16 -8.28
CA LYS A 186 -9.57 6.47 -8.25
C LYS A 186 -9.10 6.28 -6.80
N ILE A 187 -8.18 5.36 -6.63
CA ILE A 187 -7.46 5.17 -5.37
C ILE A 187 -6.21 6.03 -5.42
N HIS A 188 -6.02 6.91 -4.44
CA HIS A 188 -4.86 7.78 -4.37
C HIS A 188 -3.97 7.39 -3.20
N LEU A 189 -2.69 7.15 -3.49
CA LEU A 189 -1.65 7.03 -2.48
C LEU A 189 -0.71 8.22 -2.64
N ILE A 190 -0.57 9.04 -1.60
CA ILE A 190 0.27 10.22 -1.65
C ILE A 190 1.52 9.97 -0.83
N GLY A 191 2.69 9.98 -1.46
CA GLY A 191 3.98 10.01 -0.78
C GLY A 191 4.42 11.45 -0.56
N VAL A 192 4.87 11.77 0.65
CA VAL A 192 5.53 13.05 0.97
C VAL A 192 6.97 12.75 1.32
N ARG A 193 7.87 13.08 0.38
CA ARG A 193 9.32 12.94 0.54
C ARG A 193 9.88 14.12 1.32
N ARG A 194 10.68 13.82 2.34
CA ARG A 194 11.26 14.78 3.28
C ARG A 194 12.78 14.80 3.13
N ALA A 195 13.38 15.97 3.33
CA ALA A 195 14.84 16.15 3.28
C ALA A 195 15.54 15.50 2.06
N GLN A 196 14.92 15.56 0.88
CA GLN A 196 15.37 14.85 -0.33
C GLN A 196 16.75 15.30 -0.84
N THR A 197 17.10 16.58 -0.61
CA THR A 197 18.37 17.16 -1.05
C THR A 197 19.49 16.92 -0.03
N GLN A 198 19.20 16.26 1.09
CA GLN A 198 20.20 15.92 2.08
C GLN A 198 20.94 14.65 1.62
N SER A 199 22.23 14.81 1.34
CA SER A 199 23.15 13.70 1.09
C SER A 199 23.15 12.73 2.26
N ALA A 200 22.88 11.45 1.98
CA ALA A 200 22.94 10.40 2.99
C ALA A 200 23.02 8.99 2.37
N GLU A 201 24.12 8.28 2.65
CA GLU A 201 24.26 6.87 2.25
C GLU A 201 23.24 5.93 2.93
N LYS A 202 22.75 6.33 4.11
CA LYS A 202 21.75 5.60 4.90
C LYS A 202 20.57 6.52 5.19
N ARG A 203 19.53 6.42 4.36
CA ARG A 203 18.27 7.15 4.53
C ARG A 203 17.46 6.58 5.69
N LYS A 204 16.80 7.45 6.45
CA LYS A 204 15.87 7.05 7.51
C LYS A 204 14.51 6.69 6.90
N ASN A 205 13.66 6.08 7.73
CA ASN A 205 12.24 5.95 7.41
C ASN A 205 11.51 7.17 8.00
N ASP A 206 11.67 8.32 7.37
CA ASP A 206 11.17 9.61 7.83
C ASP A 206 10.24 10.29 6.83
N ASP A 207 9.73 9.53 5.86
CA ASP A 207 8.73 9.96 4.90
C ASP A 207 7.32 9.48 5.28
N LEU A 208 6.32 10.12 4.68
CA LEU A 208 4.91 9.86 4.95
C LEU A 208 4.17 9.33 3.72
N PHE A 209 3.15 8.52 3.98
CA PHE A 209 2.24 8.00 2.97
C PHE A 209 0.80 8.22 3.41
N PHE A 210 -0.04 8.78 2.55
CA PHE A 210 -1.45 9.04 2.81
C PHE A 210 -2.30 8.25 1.81
N LEU A 211 -3.02 7.24 2.28
CA LEU A 211 -3.98 6.49 1.46
C LEU A 211 -5.34 7.19 1.54
N LEU A 212 -5.74 7.77 0.42
CA LEU A 212 -7.07 8.34 0.21
C LEU A 212 -7.96 7.29 -0.44
N ILE A 213 -8.95 6.80 0.33
CA ILE A 213 -9.82 5.72 -0.13
C ILE A 213 -11.20 5.81 0.52
N ASN A 214 -12.26 5.66 -0.28
CA ASN A 214 -13.66 5.69 0.17
C ASN A 214 -14.00 6.89 1.08
N GLY A 215 -13.55 8.10 0.70
CA GLY A 215 -13.75 9.32 1.49
C GLY A 215 -12.94 9.42 2.78
N MET A 216 -12.01 8.49 3.04
CA MET A 216 -11.16 8.44 4.22
C MET A 216 -9.70 8.67 3.88
N VAL A 217 -8.90 9.05 4.90
CA VAL A 217 -7.44 9.18 4.80
C VAL A 217 -6.79 8.33 5.88
N PHE A 218 -5.99 7.34 5.48
CA PHE A 218 -5.14 6.58 6.42
C PHE A 218 -3.69 7.00 6.23
N THR A 219 -2.97 7.22 7.32
CA THR A 219 -1.59 7.73 7.27
C THR A 219 -0.60 6.67 7.72
N PHE A 220 0.42 6.45 6.90
CA PHE A 220 1.53 5.54 7.16
C PHE A 220 2.85 6.30 7.06
N TRP A 221 3.93 5.65 7.46
CA TRP A 221 5.28 6.20 7.37
C TRP A 221 6.25 5.14 6.85
N GLY A 222 7.41 5.60 6.40
CA GLY A 222 8.42 4.73 5.81
C GLY A 222 9.46 5.55 5.07
N SER A 223 9.91 5.09 3.90
CA SER A 223 10.84 5.84 3.07
C SER A 223 10.42 5.80 1.60
N THR A 224 10.57 6.95 0.96
CA THR A 224 10.39 7.18 -0.48
C THR A 224 11.73 7.33 -1.21
N ASP A 225 12.83 7.38 -0.45
CA ASP A 225 14.19 7.52 -0.94
C ASP A 225 14.94 6.21 -0.94
N ALA A 226 15.84 6.09 -1.91
CA ALA A 226 16.81 5.03 -1.92
C ALA A 226 17.83 5.22 -0.78
N SER A 227 18.11 4.14 -0.05
CA SER A 227 19.27 4.07 0.82
C SER A 227 20.43 3.51 -0.01
N ALA A 228 21.45 4.31 -0.31
CA ALA A 228 22.57 3.90 -1.17
C ALA A 228 23.22 2.59 -0.70
N LYS A 229 23.35 2.38 0.62
CA LYS A 229 23.87 1.12 1.20
C LYS A 229 23.04 -0.13 0.90
N MET A 230 21.78 0.06 0.51
CA MET A 230 20.90 -1.03 0.06
C MET A 230 20.94 -1.22 -1.46
N ALA A 231 21.40 -0.22 -2.21
CA ALA A 231 21.57 -0.32 -3.64
C ALA A 231 22.79 -1.20 -3.96
N GLN A 232 22.65 -2.07 -4.97
CA GLN A 232 23.78 -2.85 -5.50
C GLN A 232 24.65 -2.03 -6.46
N ARG A 233 24.35 -0.74 -6.60
CA ARG A 233 24.98 0.19 -7.54
C ARG A 233 25.29 1.49 -6.80
N HIS A 234 26.35 2.17 -7.23
CA HIS A 234 26.75 3.48 -6.72
C HIS A 234 25.91 4.65 -7.24
N ASP A 235 24.92 4.39 -8.10
CA ASP A 235 24.02 5.37 -8.71
C ASP A 235 22.56 4.99 -8.44
N GLU A 236 22.17 4.97 -7.17
CA GLU A 236 20.84 4.51 -6.76
C GLU A 236 19.72 5.26 -7.49
N ALA A 237 18.58 4.58 -7.61
CA ALA A 237 17.45 5.09 -8.36
C ALA A 237 16.53 5.88 -7.43
N PHE A 238 16.26 7.13 -7.79
CA PHE A 238 15.18 7.90 -7.20
C PHE A 238 13.98 7.91 -8.13
N LEU A 239 12.83 7.48 -7.61
CA LEU A 239 11.56 7.78 -8.25
C LEU A 239 11.39 9.31 -8.29
N ILE A 240 11.13 9.85 -9.47
CA ILE A 240 10.96 11.29 -9.64
C ILE A 240 9.67 11.76 -8.96
N GLU A 241 9.59 13.05 -8.60
CA GLU A 241 8.30 13.62 -8.21
C GLU A 241 7.25 13.49 -9.31
N GLY A 242 5.99 13.33 -8.92
CA GLY A 242 4.85 13.29 -9.83
C GLY A 242 3.89 12.13 -9.57
N GLN A 243 3.00 11.87 -10.53
CA GLN A 243 2.00 10.81 -10.45
C GLN A 243 2.42 9.59 -11.26
N HIS A 244 2.26 8.41 -10.66
CA HIS A 244 2.65 7.11 -11.21
C HIS A 244 1.52 6.10 -11.03
N GLU A 245 1.22 5.33 -12.06
CA GLU A 245 0.22 4.27 -11.99
C GLU A 245 0.84 2.97 -11.47
N TYR A 246 0.26 2.45 -10.40
CA TYR A 246 0.64 1.18 -9.81
C TYR A 246 -0.53 0.21 -9.83
N ARG A 247 -0.23 -1.08 -9.92
CA ARG A 247 -1.19 -2.17 -9.75
C ARG A 247 -0.83 -3.02 -8.55
N PHE A 248 -1.80 -3.78 -8.09
CA PHE A 248 -1.54 -4.85 -7.15
C PHE A 248 -0.64 -5.94 -7.77
N GLY A 249 0.24 -6.51 -6.97
CA GLY A 249 1.15 -7.56 -7.37
C GLY A 249 1.88 -8.15 -6.17
N TRP A 250 3.04 -8.74 -6.45
CA TRP A 250 3.85 -9.44 -5.46
C TRP A 250 5.30 -8.96 -5.49
N HIS A 251 5.93 -8.97 -4.31
CA HIS A 251 7.35 -8.70 -4.13
C HIS A 251 8.12 -10.00 -3.84
N LYS A 252 9.44 -9.99 -4.08
CA LYS A 252 10.33 -11.18 -4.02
C LYS A 252 9.79 -12.41 -4.73
N ILE A 253 9.18 -12.21 -5.90
CA ILE A 253 8.49 -13.23 -6.71
C ILE A 253 9.37 -14.37 -7.24
N THR A 254 10.66 -14.37 -6.93
CA THR A 254 11.63 -15.43 -7.25
C THR A 254 12.08 -16.21 -6.01
N ASN A 255 11.71 -15.78 -4.80
CA ASN A 255 12.06 -16.44 -3.54
C ASN A 255 10.80 -16.73 -2.73
N GLU A 256 10.31 -17.96 -2.81
CA GLU A 256 9.07 -18.41 -2.18
C GLU A 256 9.00 -18.12 -0.68
N ARG A 257 10.11 -18.16 0.05
CA ARG A 257 10.13 -17.86 1.49
C ARG A 257 9.94 -16.38 1.82
N LYS A 258 9.98 -15.51 0.82
CA LYS A 258 9.91 -14.05 0.96
C LYS A 258 8.81 -13.41 0.13
N ILE A 259 7.95 -14.17 -0.54
CA ILE A 259 6.85 -13.62 -1.34
C ILE A 259 5.78 -13.00 -0.44
N TYR A 260 5.46 -11.73 -0.69
CA TYR A 260 4.35 -10.99 -0.09
C TYR A 260 3.76 -9.95 -1.03
N ARG A 261 2.55 -9.46 -0.68
CA ARG A 261 1.79 -8.49 -1.49
C ARG A 261 2.51 -7.14 -1.57
N ALA A 262 2.52 -6.55 -2.76
CA ALA A 262 3.12 -5.25 -3.02
C ALA A 262 2.41 -4.54 -4.15
N LEU A 263 2.79 -3.29 -4.38
CA LEU A 263 2.36 -2.55 -5.56
C LEU A 263 3.52 -2.52 -6.56
N LYS A 264 3.21 -2.78 -7.83
CA LYS A 264 4.16 -2.77 -8.95
C LYS A 264 3.73 -1.71 -9.97
N PRO A 265 4.66 -1.15 -10.76
CA PRO A 265 4.29 -0.28 -11.88
C PRO A 265 3.22 -0.94 -12.77
N LEU A 266 2.22 -0.18 -13.19
CA LEU A 266 1.13 -0.68 -14.02
C LEU A 266 1.65 -1.12 -15.40
N ASP A 267 2.47 -0.28 -16.04
CA ASP A 267 3.23 -0.64 -17.24
C ASP A 267 4.43 -1.51 -16.84
N HIS A 268 4.55 -2.69 -17.44
CA HIS A 268 5.64 -3.64 -17.19
C HIS A 268 7.04 -3.08 -17.48
N ARG A 269 7.14 -2.03 -18.30
CA ARG A 269 8.40 -1.33 -18.59
C ARG A 269 8.86 -0.48 -17.41
N GLY A 270 7.94 -0.04 -16.56
CA GLY A 270 8.23 0.60 -15.28
C GLY A 270 7.83 2.06 -15.17
N VAL A 271 8.43 2.72 -14.17
CA VAL A 271 8.29 4.15 -13.89
C VAL A 271 9.55 4.90 -14.31
N MET A 272 9.39 6.19 -14.56
CA MET A 272 10.51 7.11 -14.77
C MET A 272 11.23 7.38 -13.45
N ILE A 273 12.55 7.27 -13.48
CA ILE A 273 13.47 7.56 -12.40
C ILE A 273 14.53 8.56 -12.87
N ILE A 274 15.19 9.16 -11.91
CA ILE A 274 16.53 9.70 -12.09
C ILE A 274 17.48 8.88 -11.22
N ARG A 275 18.71 8.69 -11.67
CA ARG A 275 19.74 8.06 -10.84
C ARG A 275 20.60 9.16 -10.21
N ASP A 276 21.22 8.82 -9.09
CA ASP A 276 22.32 9.62 -8.53
C ASP A 276 23.47 9.65 -9.53
N TRP A 277 23.48 10.68 -10.38
CA TRP A 277 24.39 10.76 -11.50
C TRP A 277 25.67 11.49 -11.16
N ASP A 278 25.64 12.39 -10.17
CA ASP A 278 26.81 13.09 -9.65
C ASP A 278 27.41 12.45 -8.37
N GLY A 279 26.76 11.40 -7.84
CA GLY A 279 27.30 10.57 -6.76
C GLY A 279 27.19 11.22 -5.38
N ASP A 280 26.29 12.19 -5.22
CA ASP A 280 26.15 12.94 -3.97
C ASP A 280 25.17 12.30 -2.98
N ASN A 281 24.58 11.15 -3.32
CA ASN A 281 23.58 10.42 -2.53
C ASN A 281 22.39 11.30 -2.11
N ALA A 282 21.98 12.25 -2.96
CA ALA A 282 20.84 13.10 -2.77
C ALA A 282 19.99 13.21 -4.04
N TYR A 283 18.70 13.45 -3.87
CA TYR A 283 17.81 13.72 -5.00
C TYR A 283 17.82 15.21 -5.32
N THR A 284 18.57 15.61 -6.35
CA THR A 284 18.74 17.02 -6.70
C THR A 284 18.50 17.33 -8.18
N ASN A 285 18.33 18.61 -8.50
CA ASN A 285 18.25 19.05 -9.89
C ASN A 285 19.61 19.03 -10.61
N LYS A 286 20.71 18.64 -9.94
CA LYS A 286 22.03 18.52 -10.60
C LYS A 286 22.10 17.26 -11.45
N ASP A 287 21.48 16.17 -11.00
CA ASP A 287 21.46 14.89 -11.70
C ASP A 287 20.99 15.01 -13.15
N ILE A 288 19.97 15.84 -13.41
CA ILE A 288 19.40 15.98 -14.76
C ILE A 288 20.36 16.68 -15.74
N LYS A 289 21.41 17.33 -15.21
CA LYS A 289 22.42 18.06 -15.99
C LYS A 289 23.69 17.24 -16.25
N VAL A 290 23.85 16.09 -15.59
CA VAL A 290 25.05 15.26 -15.73
C VAL A 290 25.14 14.67 -17.14
N LYS A 291 26.34 14.73 -17.73
CA LYS A 291 26.65 14.20 -19.05
C LYS A 291 27.52 12.95 -18.95
N ASP A 292 27.42 12.06 -19.92
CA ASP A 292 28.35 10.94 -20.09
C ASP A 292 29.66 11.41 -20.76
N ALA A 293 30.60 10.48 -20.95
CA ALA A 293 31.90 10.75 -21.56
C ALA A 293 31.82 11.29 -23.01
N THR A 294 30.67 11.12 -23.68
CA THR A 294 30.43 11.65 -25.04
C THR A 294 29.79 13.04 -25.04
N GLY A 295 29.55 13.61 -23.86
CA GLY A 295 28.89 14.91 -23.68
C GLY A 295 27.36 14.86 -23.78
N LYS A 296 26.77 13.66 -23.88
CA LYS A 296 25.32 13.47 -23.91
C LYS A 296 24.74 13.46 -22.51
N LEU A 297 23.60 14.12 -22.30
CA LEU A 297 22.92 14.11 -21.00
C LEU A 297 22.53 12.68 -20.61
N LYS A 298 22.90 12.28 -19.38
CA LYS A 298 22.47 11.02 -18.80
C LYS A 298 20.95 11.06 -18.63
N GLY A 299 20.39 12.06 -17.97
CA GLY A 299 18.93 12.30 -17.96
C GLY A 299 18.10 11.19 -17.29
N LEU A 300 16.80 11.17 -17.56
CA LEU A 300 15.85 10.23 -16.95
C LEU A 300 15.99 8.80 -17.52
N ARG A 301 15.66 7.80 -16.70
CA ARG A 301 15.64 6.37 -17.09
C ARG A 301 14.32 5.74 -16.70
N VAL A 302 13.94 4.66 -17.40
CA VAL A 302 12.83 3.82 -16.97
C VAL A 302 13.35 2.69 -16.08
N ASN A 303 12.60 2.33 -15.03
CA ASN A 303 12.92 1.21 -14.16
C ASN A 303 11.65 0.46 -13.75
N ASN A 304 11.60 -0.84 -14.04
CA ASN A 304 10.47 -1.73 -13.75
C ASN A 304 10.48 -2.37 -12.36
N SER A 305 11.53 -2.13 -11.58
CA SER A 305 11.73 -2.77 -10.26
C SER A 305 11.33 -1.89 -9.08
N ILE A 306 10.94 -0.63 -9.33
CA ILE A 306 10.53 0.34 -8.30
C ILE A 306 9.11 0.01 -7.82
N ASN A 307 9.04 -0.80 -6.76
CA ASN A 307 7.78 -1.25 -6.15
C ASN A 307 7.45 -0.40 -4.91
N ILE A 308 6.20 -0.47 -4.43
CA ILE A 308 5.81 0.00 -3.10
C ILE A 308 5.58 -1.23 -2.22
N HIS A 309 6.34 -1.37 -1.14
CA HIS A 309 6.35 -2.61 -0.36
C HIS A 309 6.66 -2.41 1.14
N TRP A 310 6.71 -3.50 1.90
CA TRP A 310 6.89 -3.52 3.35
C TRP A 310 8.37 -3.39 3.76
N SER A 311 8.65 -2.68 4.87
CA SER A 311 10.00 -2.51 5.45
C SER A 311 10.15 -3.07 6.87
N GLY A 312 9.45 -4.15 7.22
CA GLY A 312 9.45 -4.63 8.62
C GLY A 312 8.70 -3.65 9.52
N ILE A 313 9.24 -3.37 10.71
CA ILE A 313 8.69 -2.36 11.63
C ILE A 313 9.25 -0.94 11.42
N GLY A 314 10.02 -0.70 10.34
CA GLY A 314 10.57 0.64 10.07
C GLY A 314 11.89 0.96 10.78
N GLY A 315 12.51 0.00 11.49
CA GLY A 315 13.83 0.19 12.12
C GLY A 315 15.00 0.25 11.14
N THR A 316 14.82 -0.18 9.89
CA THR A 316 15.81 -0.07 8.81
C THR A 316 15.10 0.27 7.51
N ASN A 317 15.70 1.15 6.71
CA ASN A 317 15.25 1.42 5.35
C ASN A 317 15.82 0.35 4.41
N PHE A 318 14.95 -0.51 3.88
CA PHE A 318 15.31 -1.55 2.92
C PHE A 318 15.06 -1.12 1.45
N SER A 319 14.97 0.18 1.19
CA SER A 319 14.79 0.74 -0.14
C SER A 319 16.12 0.85 -0.89
N ALA A 320 16.17 0.24 -2.07
CA ALA A 320 17.17 0.53 -3.12
C ALA A 320 16.55 1.40 -4.24
N GLY A 321 15.60 2.27 -3.89
CA GLY A 321 14.78 3.08 -4.80
C GLY A 321 13.29 2.75 -4.77
N CYS A 322 12.92 1.61 -4.17
CA CYS A 322 11.53 1.29 -3.89
C CYS A 322 10.91 2.28 -2.87
N GLN A 323 9.60 2.30 -2.81
CA GLN A 323 8.89 3.01 -1.75
C GLN A 323 8.57 1.98 -0.68
N VAL A 324 8.92 2.24 0.58
CA VAL A 324 8.78 1.25 1.64
C VAL A 324 7.93 1.80 2.78
N ILE A 325 7.00 1.00 3.28
CA ILE A 325 6.06 1.36 4.35
C ILE A 325 6.36 0.50 5.59
N ALA A 326 6.45 1.17 6.74
CA ALA A 326 6.68 0.53 8.03
C ALA A 326 5.40 -0.15 8.55
N GLY A 327 5.57 -1.32 9.15
CA GLY A 327 4.49 -2.10 9.75
C GLY A 327 4.21 -1.78 11.22
N LYS A 328 5.00 -0.91 11.88
CA LYS A 328 4.89 -0.66 13.33
C LYS A 328 3.58 0.04 13.69
N SER A 329 3.15 1.01 12.91
CA SER A 329 2.05 1.90 13.29
C SER A 329 1.46 2.62 12.08
N TYR A 330 0.24 3.13 12.23
CA TYR A 330 -0.42 4.02 11.29
C TYR A 330 -1.37 4.97 12.05
N LEU A 331 -1.83 6.03 11.39
CA LEU A 331 -2.96 6.84 11.87
C LEU A 331 -4.22 6.41 11.12
N ASP A 332 -5.29 6.16 11.86
CA ASP A 332 -6.60 5.87 11.27
C ASP A 332 -7.24 7.12 10.63
N HIS A 333 -8.43 6.95 10.06
CA HIS A 333 -9.18 8.03 9.40
C HIS A 333 -9.64 9.16 10.33
N ASN A 334 -9.53 8.98 11.65
CA ASN A 334 -9.78 10.00 12.66
C ASN A 334 -8.47 10.56 13.25
N ASN A 335 -7.33 10.27 12.61
CA ASN A 335 -6.01 10.72 13.02
C ASN A 335 -5.54 10.14 14.37
N ASN A 336 -6.12 9.02 14.83
CA ASN A 336 -5.69 8.32 16.04
C ASN A 336 -4.54 7.37 15.72
N LEU A 337 -3.53 7.36 16.60
CA LEU A 337 -2.40 6.46 16.49
C LEU A 337 -2.81 5.02 16.80
N GLN A 338 -2.50 4.11 15.87
CA GLN A 338 -2.69 2.68 16.04
C GLN A 338 -1.33 1.99 16.08
N ASP A 339 -0.99 1.39 17.22
CA ASP A 339 0.26 0.63 17.39
C ASP A 339 0.04 -0.86 17.05
N CYS A 340 0.90 -1.37 16.16
CA CYS A 340 0.93 -2.76 15.70
C CYS A 340 2.17 -3.51 16.20
N SER A 341 3.07 -2.87 16.97
CA SER A 341 4.38 -3.39 17.39
C SER A 341 4.33 -4.83 17.95
N LYS A 342 3.30 -5.14 18.74
CA LYS A 342 3.12 -6.46 19.39
C LYS A 342 3.03 -7.61 18.37
N PHE A 343 2.41 -7.39 17.22
CA PHE A 343 2.19 -8.43 16.20
C PHE A 343 2.87 -8.15 14.86
N ALA A 344 3.39 -6.94 14.63
CA ALA A 344 4.19 -6.62 13.45
C ALA A 344 5.52 -7.38 13.49
N SER A 345 5.89 -7.99 12.37
CA SER A 345 7.18 -8.64 12.20
C SER A 345 8.28 -7.62 11.87
N VAL A 346 9.48 -7.84 12.39
CA VAL A 346 10.68 -7.06 12.04
C VAL A 346 11.28 -7.48 10.70
N SER A 347 11.03 -8.72 10.27
CA SER A 347 11.70 -9.36 9.13
C SER A 347 10.90 -10.53 8.55
N TYR A 348 11.41 -11.13 7.48
CA TYR A 348 10.86 -12.36 6.90
C TYR A 348 10.87 -13.55 7.86
N SER A 349 11.88 -13.66 8.72
CA SER A 349 11.99 -14.80 9.65
C SER A 349 10.86 -14.75 10.68
N GLY A 350 10.48 -13.56 11.15
CA GLY A 350 9.34 -13.42 12.06
C GLY A 350 8.02 -13.88 11.46
N LEU A 351 7.79 -13.66 10.16
CA LEU A 351 6.61 -14.19 9.45
C LEU A 351 6.68 -15.71 9.22
N THR A 352 7.88 -16.25 9.03
CA THR A 352 8.07 -17.68 8.73
C THR A 352 8.03 -18.54 9.99
N GLN A 353 8.59 -18.06 11.10
CA GLN A 353 8.78 -18.83 12.34
C GLN A 353 7.62 -18.63 13.32
N SER A 354 6.97 -17.46 13.31
CA SER A 354 5.85 -17.19 14.23
C SER A 354 4.51 -17.42 13.56
N LYS A 355 3.60 -18.11 14.27
CA LYS A 355 2.19 -18.22 13.85
C LYS A 355 1.38 -16.93 14.10
N LYS A 356 1.90 -16.02 14.94
CA LYS A 356 1.18 -14.84 15.46
C LYS A 356 1.62 -13.51 14.86
N LYS A 357 2.71 -13.48 14.08
CA LYS A 357 3.22 -12.25 13.47
C LYS A 357 2.58 -11.99 12.10
N THR A 358 2.39 -10.72 11.79
CA THR A 358 1.91 -10.23 10.48
C THR A 358 2.75 -9.04 10.03
N LYS A 359 2.40 -8.43 8.90
CA LYS A 359 3.05 -7.19 8.43
C LYS A 359 2.49 -5.91 9.10
N GLY A 360 1.61 -6.04 10.10
CA GLY A 360 1.13 -4.92 10.91
C GLY A 360 0.38 -3.88 10.08
N ALA A 361 0.74 -2.60 10.25
CA ALA A 361 0.15 -1.48 9.52
C ALA A 361 0.18 -1.65 7.99
N TYR A 362 1.18 -2.36 7.45
CA TYR A 362 1.25 -2.63 6.02
C TYR A 362 0.13 -3.57 5.53
N ASN A 363 -0.36 -4.50 6.36
CA ASN A 363 -1.53 -5.28 6.01
C ASN A 363 -2.77 -4.38 5.93
N VAL A 364 -2.99 -3.49 6.90
CA VAL A 364 -4.10 -2.52 6.88
C VAL A 364 -4.10 -1.73 5.58
N PHE A 365 -2.93 -1.20 5.19
CA PHE A 365 -2.75 -0.52 3.90
C PHE A 365 -3.21 -1.38 2.70
N THR A 366 -2.71 -2.61 2.57
CA THR A 366 -3.07 -3.47 1.43
C THR A 366 -4.51 -3.97 1.47
N ASP A 367 -5.06 -4.20 2.67
CA ASP A 367 -6.40 -4.73 2.86
C ASP A 367 -7.46 -3.66 2.60
N LEU A 368 -7.22 -2.40 3.00
CA LEU A 368 -8.07 -1.28 2.64
C LEU A 368 -8.21 -1.15 1.13
N ILE A 369 -7.09 -1.24 0.39
CA ILE A 369 -7.11 -1.21 -1.08
C ILE A 369 -7.95 -2.36 -1.63
N LEU A 370 -7.70 -3.60 -1.20
CA LEU A 370 -8.44 -4.78 -1.68
C LEU A 370 -9.94 -4.71 -1.38
N CYS A 371 -10.33 -4.21 -0.20
CA CYS A 371 -11.71 -4.19 0.27
C CYS A 371 -12.51 -2.95 -0.18
N TYR A 372 -11.86 -1.80 -0.38
CA TYR A 372 -12.54 -0.52 -0.67
C TYR A 372 -12.22 0.10 -2.04
N ALA A 373 -11.40 -0.54 -2.89
CA ALA A 373 -11.21 -0.12 -4.29
C ALA A 373 -12.53 0.16 -5.03
N PRO A 374 -12.71 1.25 -5.78
CA PRO A 374 -13.94 1.44 -6.56
C PRO A 374 -14.17 0.31 -7.58
N LYS A 375 -15.42 0.10 -8.00
CA LYS A 375 -15.77 -0.97 -8.95
C LYS A 375 -14.94 -0.81 -10.23
N ASN A 376 -14.40 -1.93 -10.73
CA ASN A 376 -13.53 -1.99 -11.91
C ASN A 376 -12.20 -1.22 -11.81
N VAL A 377 -11.82 -0.72 -10.64
CA VAL A 377 -10.52 -0.09 -10.42
C VAL A 377 -9.51 -1.13 -9.96
N THR A 378 -8.51 -1.39 -10.81
CA THR A 378 -7.43 -2.37 -10.57
C THR A 378 -6.06 -1.73 -10.39
N SER A 379 -6.00 -0.40 -10.45
CA SER A 379 -4.78 0.40 -10.30
C SER A 379 -4.98 1.50 -9.25
N ILE A 380 -3.86 2.05 -8.80
CA ILE A 380 -3.79 3.20 -7.91
C ILE A 380 -2.97 4.29 -8.58
N ASN A 381 -3.31 5.54 -8.27
CA ASN A 381 -2.49 6.70 -8.60
C ASN A 381 -1.59 7.00 -7.40
N TYR A 382 -0.31 6.66 -7.53
CA TYR A 382 0.71 7.02 -6.56
C TYR A 382 1.28 8.38 -6.90
N THR A 383 1.02 9.40 -6.08
CA THR A 383 1.56 10.75 -6.27
C THR A 383 2.66 10.98 -5.26
N LEU A 384 3.87 11.18 -5.73
CA LEU A 384 5.03 11.49 -4.91
C LEU A 384 5.30 12.98 -4.98
N GLY A 385 5.00 13.69 -3.89
CA GLY A 385 5.28 15.10 -3.71
C GLY A 385 6.48 15.31 -2.78
N ARG A 386 7.06 16.50 -2.88
CA ARG A 386 8.08 16.98 -1.94
C ARG A 386 7.39 17.64 -0.73
N GLU A 387 8.01 17.63 0.44
CA GLU A 387 7.46 18.24 1.66
C GLU A 387 7.01 19.69 1.45
N GLU A 388 7.76 20.48 0.69
CA GLU A 388 7.40 21.88 0.37
C GLU A 388 6.07 22.02 -0.37
N SER A 389 5.62 20.98 -1.07
CA SER A 389 4.35 20.99 -1.82
C SER A 389 3.15 21.11 -0.89
N LEU A 390 3.29 20.71 0.39
CA LEU A 390 2.24 20.90 1.40
C LEU A 390 1.87 22.38 1.55
N GLY A 391 2.84 23.29 1.37
CA GLY A 391 2.64 24.74 1.43
C GLY A 391 1.82 25.32 0.28
N LEU A 392 1.43 24.52 -0.72
CA LEU A 392 0.50 24.97 -1.76
C LEU A 392 -0.96 25.11 -1.24
N SER A 393 -1.23 24.69 -0.01
CA SER A 393 -2.56 24.74 0.59
C SER A 393 -2.48 25.15 2.07
N ASP A 394 -3.25 26.16 2.46
CA ASP A 394 -3.33 26.64 3.86
C ASP A 394 -3.90 25.60 4.84
N ASN A 395 -4.41 24.48 4.32
CA ASN A 395 -4.88 23.34 5.11
C ASN A 395 -3.75 22.58 5.82
N PHE A 396 -2.49 22.75 5.40
CA PHE A 396 -1.33 22.05 5.93
C PHE A 396 -0.30 23.06 6.44
N GLY A 397 -0.11 23.11 7.76
CA GLY A 397 0.90 23.99 8.36
C GLY A 397 2.33 23.55 8.08
N VAL A 398 3.29 24.46 8.26
CA VAL A 398 4.73 24.23 8.01
C VAL A 398 5.28 23.03 8.79
N SER A 399 4.77 22.78 10.00
CA SER A 399 5.19 21.64 10.83
C SER A 399 4.42 20.34 10.56
N TYR A 400 3.43 20.34 9.67
CA TYR A 400 2.45 19.26 9.52
C TYR A 400 3.11 17.88 9.39
N ALA A 401 4.04 17.72 8.44
CA ALA A 401 4.69 16.44 8.20
C ALA A 401 5.59 16.02 9.38
N THR A 402 6.29 16.96 10.01
CA THR A 402 7.09 16.68 11.20
C THR A 402 6.21 16.21 12.37
N ASP A 403 5.08 16.85 12.60
CA ASP A 403 4.18 16.51 13.71
C ASP A 403 3.47 15.17 13.49
N VAL A 404 3.07 14.88 12.25
CA VAL A 404 2.49 13.58 11.87
C VAL A 404 3.53 12.46 12.04
N LEU A 405 4.77 12.67 11.59
CA LEU A 405 5.83 11.67 11.74
C LEU A 405 6.14 11.38 13.21
N LYS A 406 6.23 12.43 14.05
CA LYS A 406 6.43 12.28 15.50
C LYS A 406 5.35 11.42 16.13
N LYS A 407 4.07 11.63 15.78
CA LYS A 407 2.94 10.81 16.26
C LYS A 407 3.09 9.35 15.85
N LEU A 408 3.46 9.09 14.59
CA LEU A 408 3.60 7.74 14.06
C LEU A 408 4.75 6.95 14.70
N GLN A 409 5.84 7.64 15.05
CA GLN A 409 7.05 7.00 15.57
C GLN A 409 7.14 6.96 17.10
N ILE A 410 6.07 7.31 17.82
CA ILE A 410 6.04 7.21 19.29
C ILE A 410 6.50 5.80 19.70
N SER A 411 7.45 5.79 20.63
CA SER A 411 8.21 4.61 21.04
C SER A 411 7.33 3.61 21.76
#